data_AF-G4YNW5-F1
#
_entry.id   AF-G4YNW5-F1
#
_cell.length_a   1.000
_cell.length_b   1.000
_cell.length_c   1.000
_cell.angle_alpha   90.00
_cell.angle_beta   90.00
_cell.angle_gamma   90.00
#
_symmetry.space_group_name_H-M   'P 1'
#
loop_
_entity.id
_entity.type
_entity.pdbx_description
1 polymer ?
#
loop_
_entity_poly.entity_id
_entity_poly.type
_entity_poly.pdbx_seq_one_letter_code
_entity_poly.pdbx_strand_id
1 'polypeptide(L)'
;DAVPYRTKPRQYSAAKTEFLRDYGNQLEGFELVYRNNQSRWACAAIPVGKKGPKEEFRCANDYRPVNKRTVPIAGAMPNLLVVIAKVKGACFLATFDLFKGFW
;
A
#
# COMPACT_ATOMS: atom_id res chain seq x y z
N ASP A 1 -5.32 6.60 24.43
CA ASP A 1 -4.24 7.02 23.50
C ASP A 1 -3.58 5.84 22.82
N ALA A 2 -3.15 6.01 21.57
CA ALA A 2 -2.45 4.96 20.81
C ALA A 2 -0.97 4.89 21.23
N VAL A 3 -0.49 3.68 21.54
CA VAL A 3 0.91 3.43 21.94
C VAL A 3 1.75 2.97 20.74
N PRO A 4 2.97 3.49 20.53
CA PRO A 4 3.85 3.10 19.43
C PRO A 4 4.06 1.59 19.31
N TYR A 5 3.99 1.11 18.07
CA TYR A 5 4.34 -0.25 17.70
C TYR A 5 5.58 -0.26 16.81
N ARG A 6 6.62 -1.01 17.20
CA ARG A 6 7.82 -1.23 16.40
C ARG A 6 8.03 -2.71 16.19
N THR A 7 7.88 -3.16 14.94
CA THR A 7 8.19 -4.54 14.58
C THR A 7 9.66 -4.86 14.82
N LYS A 8 9.96 -6.12 15.16
CA LYS A 8 11.33 -6.64 15.15
C LYS A 8 11.86 -6.68 13.70
N PRO A 9 13.19 -6.52 13.50
CA PRO A 9 13.82 -6.76 12.21
C PRO A 9 13.47 -8.15 11.66
N ARG A 10 13.33 -8.25 10.34
CA ARG A 10 13.06 -9.50 9.65
C ARG A 10 14.22 -9.83 8.73
N GLN A 11 14.54 -11.12 8.66
CA GLN A 11 15.53 -11.64 7.72
C GLN A 11 14.84 -12.02 6.42
N TYR A 12 15.43 -11.61 5.30
CA TYR A 12 14.96 -11.91 3.96
C TYR A 12 16.11 -12.52 3.13
N SER A 13 15.75 -13.26 2.08
CA SER A 13 16.76 -13.73 1.11
C SER A 13 17.43 -12.54 0.41
N ALA A 14 18.61 -12.75 -0.16
CA ALA A 14 19.36 -11.70 -0.85
C ALA A 14 18.51 -10.97 -1.91
N ALA A 15 17.79 -11.71 -2.77
CA ALA A 15 16.91 -11.16 -3.79
C ALA A 15 15.80 -10.26 -3.22
N LYS A 16 15.20 -10.65 -2.09
CA LYS A 16 14.15 -9.86 -1.42
C LYS A 16 14.71 -8.61 -0.76
N THR A 17 15.91 -8.70 -0.18
CA THR A 17 16.61 -7.57 0.44
C THR A 17 17.00 -6.53 -0.61
N GLU A 18 17.54 -6.97 -1.74
CA GLU A 18 17.85 -6.12 -2.89
C GLU A 18 16.59 -5.43 -3.42
N PHE A 19 15.51 -6.19 -3.65
CA PHE A 19 14.23 -5.60 -4.04
C PHE A 19 13.73 -4.52 -3.08
N LEU A 20 13.75 -4.78 -1.77
CA LEU A 20 13.28 -3.79 -0.78
C LEU A 20 14.14 -2.53 -0.75
N ARG A 21 15.46 -2.68 -0.92
CA ARG A 21 16.39 -1.54 -0.99
C ARG A 21 16.10 -0.70 -2.22
N ASP A 22 16.01 -1.32 -3.39
CA ASP A 22 15.82 -0.62 -4.65
C ASP A 22 14.43 0.02 -4.73
N TYR A 23 13.40 -0.69 -4.25
CA TYR A 23 12.05 -0.15 -4.14
C TYR A 23 11.98 1.03 -3.16
N GLY A 24 12.65 0.95 -2.01
CA GLY A 24 12.75 2.07 -1.06
C GLY A 24 13.42 3.30 -1.68
N ASN A 25 14.54 3.11 -2.38
CA ASN A 25 15.24 4.19 -3.09
C ASN A 25 14.37 4.84 -4.18
N GLN A 26 13.58 4.05 -4.92
CA GLN A 26 12.63 4.59 -5.90
C GLN A 26 11.54 5.43 -5.23
N LEU A 27 10.96 4.97 -4.12
CA LEU A 27 9.95 5.74 -3.40
C LEU A 27 10.51 7.06 -2.84
N GLU A 28 11.74 7.06 -2.34
CA GLU A 28 12.44 8.28 -1.93
C GLU A 28 12.68 9.21 -3.12
N GLY A 29 13.11 8.67 -4.27
CA GLY A 29 13.34 9.45 -5.49
C GLY A 29 12.06 10.04 -6.10
N PHE A 30 10.90 9.41 -5.89
CA PHE A 30 9.60 9.97 -6.25
C PHE A 30 8.99 10.87 -5.16
N GLU A 31 9.71 11.13 -4.07
CA GLU A 31 9.26 11.94 -2.93
C GLU A 31 7.97 11.41 -2.26
N LEU A 32 7.67 10.12 -2.44
CA LEU A 32 6.51 9.46 -1.83
C LEU A 32 6.77 9.09 -0.37
N VAL A 33 8.04 8.93 0.01
CA VAL A 33 8.48 8.62 1.37
C VAL A 33 9.77 9.38 1.69
N TYR A 34 10.07 9.49 2.98
CA TYR A 34 11.34 10.05 3.47
C TYR A 34 11.95 9.16 4.55
N ARG A 35 13.27 9.21 4.71
CA ARG A 35 14.00 8.46 5.74
C ARG A 35 13.70 9.04 7.13
N ASN A 36 13.16 8.19 8.01
CA ASN A 36 12.94 8.55 9.40
C ASN A 36 13.47 7.47 10.35
N ASN A 37 14.77 7.52 10.63
CA ASN A 37 15.42 6.57 11.54
C ASN A 37 14.99 6.75 13.01
N GLN A 38 14.43 7.91 13.35
CA GLN A 38 13.97 8.25 14.71
C GLN A 38 12.53 7.81 14.98
N SER A 39 11.81 7.28 13.98
CA SER A 39 10.42 6.85 14.16
C SER A 39 10.30 5.81 15.27
N ARG A 40 9.36 6.05 16.19
CA ARG A 40 8.97 5.08 17.23
C ARG A 40 8.00 4.02 16.67
N TRP A 41 7.51 4.21 15.45
CA TRP A 41 6.58 3.32 14.76
C TRP A 41 7.28 2.61 13.61
N ALA A 42 7.09 1.29 13.50
CA ALA A 42 7.54 0.52 12.35
C ALA A 42 6.65 -0.71 12.13
N CYS A 43 6.13 -0.85 10.92
CA CYS A 43 5.49 -2.07 10.43
C CYS A 43 6.46 -2.86 9.55
N ALA A 44 6.21 -4.16 9.40
CA ALA A 44 7.05 -5.00 8.57
C ALA A 44 6.74 -4.76 7.09
N ALA A 45 7.75 -4.43 6.29
CA ALA A 45 7.68 -4.49 4.83
C ALA A 45 7.85 -5.95 4.40
N ILE A 46 6.87 -6.50 3.67
CA ILE A 46 6.80 -7.89 3.24
C ILE A 46 6.90 -7.94 1.71
N PRO A 47 8.03 -8.39 1.14
CA PRO A 47 8.14 -8.61 -0.29
C PRO A 47 7.38 -9.89 -0.68
N VAL A 48 6.35 -9.72 -1.51
CA VAL A 48 5.45 -10.78 -1.98
C VAL A 48 5.74 -11.04 -3.46
N GLY A 49 5.89 -12.31 -3.84
CA GLY A 49 6.07 -12.67 -5.24
C GLY A 49 4.82 -12.34 -6.07
N LYS A 50 5.02 -11.78 -7.26
CA LYS A 50 3.98 -11.71 -8.28
C LYS A 50 3.79 -13.10 -8.89
N LYS A 51 2.57 -13.38 -9.36
CA LYS A 51 2.31 -14.58 -10.17
C LYS A 51 2.93 -14.35 -11.55
N GLY A 52 3.83 -15.23 -11.98
CA GLY A 52 4.46 -15.16 -13.30
C GLY A 52 5.70 -16.03 -13.41
N PRO A 53 6.26 -16.17 -14.63
CA PRO A 53 7.47 -16.96 -14.88
C PRO A 53 8.75 -16.27 -14.41
N LYS A 54 8.71 -14.94 -14.20
CA LYS A 54 9.83 -14.14 -13.69
C LYS A 54 9.70 -13.96 -12.20
N GLU A 55 10.83 -13.99 -11.49
CA GLU A 55 10.91 -13.67 -10.07
C GLU A 55 10.76 -12.14 -9.88
N GLU A 56 9.52 -11.69 -9.79
CA GLU A 56 9.19 -10.29 -9.49
C GLU A 56 8.51 -10.18 -8.13
N PHE A 57 8.84 -9.14 -7.38
CA PHE A 57 8.24 -8.86 -6.09
C PHE A 57 7.36 -7.60 -6.10
N ARG A 58 6.44 -7.53 -5.14
CA ARG A 58 5.73 -6.32 -4.72
C ARG A 58 5.94 -6.14 -3.22
N CYS A 59 6.08 -4.89 -2.76
CA CYS A 59 6.14 -4.62 -1.33
C CYS A 59 4.71 -4.53 -0.76
N ALA A 60 4.46 -5.24 0.34
CA ALA A 60 3.24 -5.13 1.13
C ALA A 60 3.60 -4.84 2.58
N ASN A 61 3.05 -3.79 3.17
CA ASN A 61 3.33 -3.45 4.56
C ASN A 61 2.29 -4.09 5.48
N ASP A 62 2.74 -4.79 6.52
CA ASP A 62 1.86 -5.39 7.52
C ASP A 62 1.34 -4.33 8.50
N TYR A 63 0.31 -3.61 8.08
CA TYR A 63 -0.35 -2.58 8.89
C TYR A 63 -1.33 -3.13 9.92
N ARG A 64 -1.53 -4.45 10.05
CA ARG A 64 -2.48 -5.02 11.04
C ARG A 64 -2.27 -4.50 12.48
N PRO A 65 -1.03 -4.33 13.00
CA PRO A 65 -0.81 -3.78 14.33
C PRO A 65 -1.22 -2.30 14.45
N VAL A 66 -0.98 -1.51 13.41
CA VAL A 66 -1.32 -0.08 13.37
C VAL A 66 -2.83 0.09 13.17
N ASN A 67 -3.44 -0.66 12.26
CA ASN A 67 -4.87 -0.61 11.97
C ASN A 67 -5.75 -0.97 13.19
N LYS A 68 -5.26 -1.84 14.09
CA LYS A 68 -5.92 -2.14 15.36
C LYS A 68 -5.91 -0.98 16.37
N ARG A 69 -5.02 0.01 16.17
CA ARG A 69 -4.82 1.19 17.02
C ARG A 69 -5.40 2.47 16.41
N THR A 70 -5.67 2.46 15.10
CA THR A 70 -6.32 3.57 14.41
C THR A 70 -7.82 3.53 14.63
N VAL A 71 -8.43 4.69 14.85
CA VAL A 71 -9.89 4.83 14.86
C VAL A 71 -10.39 4.67 13.42
N PRO A 72 -11.30 3.72 13.14
CA PRO A 72 -11.84 3.55 11.80
C PRO A 72 -12.71 4.75 11.42
N ILE A 73 -12.50 5.28 10.22
CA ILE A 73 -13.38 6.29 9.62
C ILE A 73 -14.36 5.55 8.72
N ALA A 74 -15.66 5.80 8.89
CA ALA A 74 -16.68 5.28 7.98
C ALA A 74 -16.44 5.88 6.59
N GLY A 75 -16.16 5.02 5.61
CA GLY A 75 -15.92 5.47 4.24
C GLY A 75 -17.19 6.09 3.66
N ALA A 76 -17.06 7.24 3.00
CA ALA A 76 -18.15 7.87 2.23
C ALA A 76 -18.43 7.15 0.90
N MET A 77 -18.08 5.87 0.79
CA MET A 77 -18.19 5.12 -0.46
C MET A 77 -19.65 5.04 -0.88
N PRO A 78 -20.03 5.58 -2.05
CA PRO A 78 -21.41 5.55 -2.48
C PRO A 78 -21.83 4.11 -2.83
N ASN A 79 -23.11 3.82 -2.63
CA ASN A 79 -23.67 2.55 -3.07
C ASN A 79 -23.54 2.42 -4.59
N LEU A 80 -22.84 1.38 -5.07
CA LEU A 80 -22.57 1.19 -6.50
C LEU A 80 -23.85 1.17 -7.35
N LEU A 81 -24.95 0.59 -6.84
CA LEU A 81 -26.22 0.55 -7.57
C LEU A 81 -26.78 1.96 -7.79
N VAL A 82 -26.64 2.84 -6.80
CA VAL A 82 -27.05 4.25 -6.92
C VAL A 82 -26.18 4.99 -7.92
N VAL A 83 -24.88 4.71 -7.96
CA VAL A 83 -23.95 5.33 -8.92
C VAL A 83 -24.26 4.87 -10.34
N ILE A 84 -24.47 3.56 -10.56
CA ILE A 84 -24.78 2.99 -11.88
C ILE A 84 -26.12 3.50 -12.40
N ALA A 85 -27.12 3.68 -11.53
CA ALA A 85 -28.41 4.24 -11.93
C ALA A 85 -28.29 5.65 -12.54
N LYS A 86 -27.30 6.46 -12.10
CA LYS A 86 -27.08 7.82 -12.63
C LYS A 86 -26.59 7.84 -14.07
N VAL A 87 -25.99 6.75 -14.56
CA VAL A 87 -25.49 6.66 -15.94
C VAL A 87 -26.44 5.89 -16.86
N LYS A 88 -27.65 5.57 -16.38
CA LYS A 88 -28.68 4.89 -17.20
C LYS A 88 -29.05 5.76 -18.40
N GLY A 89 -28.98 5.18 -19.60
CA GLY A 89 -29.27 5.88 -20.86
C GLY A 89 -28.06 6.56 -21.49
N ALA A 90 -26.87 6.47 -20.89
CA ALA A 90 -25.64 6.88 -21.56
C ALA A 90 -25.39 6.00 -22.80
N CYS A 91 -25.15 6.62 -23.95
CA CYS A 91 -24.88 5.92 -25.21
C CYS A 91 -23.43 5.40 -25.30
N PHE A 92 -22.50 6.02 -24.56
CA PHE A 92 -21.08 5.68 -24.54
C PHE A 92 -20.54 5.78 -23.12
N LEU A 93 -19.66 4.85 -22.74
CA LEU A 93 -19.01 4.80 -21.44
C LEU A 93 -17.49 4.68 -21.64
N ALA A 94 -16.72 5.38 -20.80
CA ALA A 94 -15.28 5.27 -20.75
C ALA A 94 -14.84 5.05 -19.30
N THR A 95 -13.84 4.19 -19.11
CA THR A 95 -13.29 3.86 -17.80
C THR A 95 -11.85 4.33 -17.72
N PHE A 96 -11.53 5.08 -16.66
CA PHE A 96 -10.17 5.52 -16.36
C PHE A 96 -9.75 4.88 -15.03
N ASP A 97 -8.58 4.26 -15.01
CA ASP A 97 -8.01 3.66 -13.81
C ASP A 97 -6.87 4.53 -13.27
N LEU A 98 -7.05 5.06 -12.06
CA LEU A 98 -6.01 5.72 -11.30
C LEU A 98 -5.26 4.65 -10.49
N PHE A 99 -4.54 3.77 -11.18
CA PHE A 99 -3.89 2.59 -10.57
C PHE A 99 -2.86 2.91 -9.46
N LYS A 100 -2.45 4.18 -9.36
CA LYS A 100 -1.60 4.72 -8.29
C LYS A 100 -2.29 5.78 -7.42
N GLY A 101 -3.61 5.89 -7.40
CA GLY A 101 -4.31 6.98 -6.68
C GLY A 101 -4.12 7.03 -5.16
N PHE A 102 -3.52 5.99 -4.55
CA PHE A 102 -3.09 6.02 -3.14
C PHE A 102 -1.68 6.58 -2.92
N TRP A 103 -0.87 6.63 -3.98
CA TRP A 103 0.47 7.19 -3.98
C TRP A 103 0.42 8.65 -4.42
#